data_AF-A0A6J4RKU0-F1
#
_entry.id   AF-A0A6J4RKU0-F1
#
_cell.length_a   1.000
_cell.length_b   1.000
_cell.length_c   1.000
_cell.angle_alpha   90.00
_cell.angle_beta   90.00
_cell.angle_gamma   90.00
#
_symmetry.space_group_name_H-M   'P 1'
#
loop_
_entity.id
_entity.type
_entity.pdbx_description
1 polymer ?
#
loop_
_entity_poly.entity_id
_entity_poly.type
_entity_poly.pdbx_seq_one_letter_code
_entity_poly.pdbx_strand_id
1 'polypeptide(L)'
;MDAGEKTGTRDEHYDLISVLYHALQGAQSCAKYADDAEASGDGELATFFREAQQTQSRLAEQAKAMLGLGETGDLSPGGISGGITPPS
;
A
#
# COMPACT_ATOMS: atom_id res chain seq x y z
N MET A 1 -31.30 30.17 11.69
CA MET A 1 -31.15 29.06 10.73
C MET A 1 -29.69 28.68 10.76
N ASP A 2 -29.36 27.68 11.57
CA ASP A 2 -28.01 27.14 11.66
C ASP A 2 -27.80 26.24 10.43
N ALA A 3 -26.92 26.67 9.54
CA ALA A 3 -26.76 26.05 8.23
C ALA A 3 -25.89 24.81 8.35
N GLY A 4 -26.55 23.66 8.45
CA GLY A 4 -26.02 22.38 8.00
C GLY A 4 -24.87 21.85 8.84
N GLU A 5 -25.23 21.24 9.96
CA GLU A 5 -24.45 20.15 10.55
C GLU A 5 -24.07 19.19 9.40
N LYS A 6 -22.78 19.20 9.02
CA LYS A 6 -22.21 18.18 8.14
C LYS A 6 -22.28 16.88 8.92
N THR A 7 -23.36 16.14 8.74
CA THR A 7 -23.56 14.77 9.22
C THR A 7 -22.66 13.74 8.53
N GLY A 8 -21.51 14.17 7.99
CA GLY A 8 -20.46 13.27 7.55
C GLY A 8 -19.51 13.11 8.71
N THR A 9 -19.59 11.99 9.43
CA THR A 9 -18.47 11.57 10.28
C THR A 9 -17.24 11.60 9.40
N ARG A 10 -16.38 12.60 9.55
CA ARG A 10 -15.09 12.68 8.86
C ARG A 10 -14.16 11.74 9.61
N ASP A 11 -14.46 10.45 9.52
CA ASP A 11 -13.67 9.41 10.13
C ASP A 11 -12.53 9.12 9.15
N GLU A 12 -11.40 9.76 9.41
CA GLU A 12 -10.19 9.63 8.60
C GLU A 12 -9.76 8.15 8.46
N HIS A 13 -10.05 7.33 9.47
CA HIS A 13 -9.80 5.89 9.41
C HIS A 13 -10.75 5.20 8.43
N TYR A 14 -12.05 5.50 8.47
CA TYR A 14 -13.01 4.98 7.49
C TYR A 14 -12.63 5.36 6.05
N ASP A 15 -12.24 6.61 5.84
CA ASP A 15 -11.81 7.11 4.52
C ASP A 15 -10.55 6.35 4.06
N LEU A 16 -9.56 6.20 4.93
CA LEU A 16 -8.32 5.47 4.64
C LEU A 16 -8.54 3.96 4.42
N ILE A 17 -9.43 3.34 5.18
CA ILE A 17 -9.82 1.93 4.99
C ILE A 17 -10.51 1.75 3.65
N SER A 18 -11.38 2.70 3.26
CA SER A 18 -12.04 2.68 1.95
C SER A 18 -11.03 2.79 0.81
N VAL A 19 -10.06 3.71 0.93
CA VAL A 19 -8.96 3.84 -0.04
C VAL A 19 -8.12 2.56 -0.11
N LEU A 20 -7.74 2.00 1.04
CA LEU A 20 -6.98 0.76 1.12
C LEU A 20 -7.71 -0.39 0.41
N TYR A 21 -9.00 -0.56 0.69
CA TYR A 21 -9.83 -1.59 0.08
C TYR A 21 -9.88 -1.44 -1.44
N HIS A 22 -10.17 -0.24 -1.95
CA HIS A 22 -10.23 0.02 -3.39
C HIS A 22 -8.87 -0.18 -4.07
N ALA A 23 -7.78 0.19 -3.41
CA ALA A 23 -6.44 0.00 -3.93
C ALA A 23 -6.08 -1.49 -4.05
N LEU A 24 -6.36 -2.29 -3.01
CA LEU A 24 -6.12 -3.74 -3.05
C LEU A 24 -7.00 -4.43 -4.09
N GLN A 25 -8.28 -4.08 -4.16
CA GLN A 25 -9.19 -4.62 -5.17
C GLN A 25 -8.76 -4.21 -6.58
N GLY A 26 -8.32 -2.96 -6.76
CA GLY A 26 -7.80 -2.44 -8.03
C GLY A 26 -6.56 -3.21 -8.48
N ALA A 27 -5.59 -3.41 -7.59
CA ALA A 27 -4.40 -4.21 -7.87
C ALA A 27 -4.75 -5.65 -8.30
N GLN A 28 -5.70 -6.29 -7.62
CA GLN A 28 -6.15 -7.63 -7.98
C GLN A 28 -6.84 -7.68 -9.35
N SER A 29 -7.63 -6.67 -9.69
CA SER A 29 -8.27 -6.59 -11.01
C SER A 29 -7.25 -6.32 -12.12
N CYS A 30 -6.31 -5.39 -11.89
CA CYS A 30 -5.24 -5.10 -12.84
C CYS A 30 -4.39 -6.33 -13.14
N ALA A 31 -4.09 -7.18 -12.14
CA ALA A 31 -3.38 -8.43 -12.37
C ALA A 31 -4.12 -9.35 -13.36
N LYS A 32 -5.43 -9.56 -13.16
CA LYS A 32 -6.25 -10.37 -14.07
C LYS A 32 -6.28 -9.80 -15.48
N TYR A 33 -6.43 -8.48 -15.60
CA TYR A 33 -6.45 -7.82 -16.91
C TYR A 33 -5.10 -7.91 -17.63
N ALA A 34 -3.98 -7.88 -16.89
CA ALA A 34 -2.66 -8.11 -17.47
C ALA A 34 -2.54 -9.53 -18.01
N ASP A 35 -2.99 -10.55 -17.27
CA ASP A 35 -2.97 -11.95 -17.73
C ASP A 35 -3.85 -12.14 -18.98
N ASP A 36 -5.05 -11.54 -19.01
CA ASP A 36 -5.95 -11.59 -20.17
C ASP A 36 -5.36 -10.91 -21.41
N ALA A 37 -4.67 -9.77 -21.22
CA ALA A 37 -4.00 -9.04 -22.29
C ALA A 37 -2.80 -9.84 -22.85
N GLU A 38 -1.99 -10.46 -21.98
CA GLU A 38 -0.91 -11.35 -22.40
C GLU A 38 -1.43 -12.56 -23.19
N ALA A 39 -2.50 -13.19 -22.72
CA ALA A 39 -3.15 -14.30 -23.42
C ALA A 39 -3.70 -13.90 -24.80
N SER A 40 -4.10 -12.64 -24.96
CA SER A 40 -4.57 -12.06 -26.23
C SER A 40 -3.42 -11.59 -27.14
N GLY A 41 -2.17 -11.62 -26.66
CA GLY A 41 -0.98 -11.16 -27.39
C GLY A 41 -0.78 -9.63 -27.38
N ASP A 42 -1.51 -8.90 -26.55
CA ASP A 42 -1.42 -7.44 -26.44
C ASP A 42 -0.45 -7.05 -25.30
N GLY A 43 0.84 -7.07 -25.63
CA GLY A 43 1.91 -6.80 -24.66
C GLY A 43 1.96 -5.35 -24.15
N GLU A 44 1.50 -4.38 -24.94
CA GLU A 44 1.43 -2.98 -24.51
C GLU A 44 0.34 -2.81 -23.45
N LEU A 45 -0.84 -3.39 -23.71
CA LEU A 45 -1.95 -3.36 -22.78
C LEU A 45 -1.65 -4.14 -21.48
N ALA A 46 -0.97 -5.29 -21.60
CA ALA A 46 -0.49 -6.03 -20.43
C ALA A 46 0.47 -5.21 -19.57
N THR A 47 1.42 -4.50 -20.19
CA THR A 47 2.38 -3.64 -19.49
C THR A 47 1.65 -2.54 -18.74
N PHE A 48 0.71 -1.86 -19.39
CA PHE A 48 -0.12 -0.83 -18.77
C PHE A 48 -0.85 -1.36 -17.52
N PHE A 49 -1.46 -2.54 -17.60
CA PHE A 49 -2.15 -3.13 -16.45
C PHE A 49 -1.19 -3.53 -15.31
N ARG A 50 0.02 -4.01 -15.61
CA ARG A 50 1.04 -4.27 -14.58
C ARG A 50 1.52 -2.98 -13.91
N GLU A 51 1.69 -1.89 -14.64
CA GLU A 51 2.03 -0.57 -14.06
C GLU A 51 0.90 -0.03 -13.18
N ALA A 52 -0.34 -0.17 -13.64
CA ALA A 52 -1.52 0.18 -12.86
C ALA A 52 -1.60 -0.64 -11.56
N GLN A 53 -1.35 -1.95 -11.63
CA GLN A 53 -1.28 -2.84 -10.46
C GLN A 53 -0.24 -2.35 -9.44
N GLN A 54 0.96 -1.99 -9.89
CA GLN A 54 2.02 -1.49 -9.01
C GLN A 54 1.62 -0.18 -8.33
N THR A 55 1.00 0.74 -9.07
CA THR A 55 0.51 2.01 -8.54
C THR A 55 -0.54 1.79 -7.46
N GLN A 56 -1.51 0.90 -7.71
CA GLN A 56 -2.53 0.53 -6.72
C GLN A 56 -1.92 -0.14 -5.49
N SER A 57 -0.92 -1.01 -5.67
CA SER A 57 -0.21 -1.66 -4.56
C SER A 57 0.52 -0.65 -3.69
N ARG A 58 1.21 0.33 -4.30
CA ARG A 58 1.87 1.42 -3.56
C ARG A 58 0.87 2.27 -2.78
N LEU A 59 -0.27 2.59 -3.38
CA LEU A 59 -1.33 3.34 -2.70
C LEU A 59 -1.87 2.57 -1.49
N ALA A 60 -2.07 1.25 -1.63
CA ALA A 60 -2.47 0.39 -0.53
C ALA A 60 -1.45 0.40 0.61
N GLU A 61 -0.15 0.30 0.32
CA GLU A 61 0.90 0.36 1.34
C GLU A 61 0.94 1.73 2.04
N GLN A 62 0.76 2.83 1.31
CA GLN A 62 0.66 4.17 1.91
C GLN A 62 -0.56 4.30 2.83
N ALA A 63 -1.71 3.75 2.43
CA ALA A 63 -2.92 3.75 3.26
C ALA A 63 -2.72 2.90 4.53
N LYS A 64 -2.08 1.73 4.43
CA LYS A 64 -1.72 0.91 5.60
C LYS A 64 -0.79 1.65 6.55
N ALA A 65 0.22 2.34 6.03
CA ALA A 65 1.16 3.12 6.84
C ALA A 65 0.43 4.25 7.60
N MET A 66 -0.49 4.97 6.94
CA MET A 66 -1.30 6.02 7.59
C MET A 66 -2.26 5.45 8.66
N LEU A 67 -2.75 4.22 8.47
CA LEU A 67 -3.57 3.51 9.46
C LEU A 67 -2.76 2.89 10.61
N GLY A 68 -1.42 2.96 10.58
CA GLY A 68 -0.55 2.26 11.53
C GLY A 68 -0.54 0.73 11.37
N LEU A 69 -1.04 0.23 10.23
CA LEU A 69 -1.03 -1.19 9.85
C LEU A 69 0.22 -1.59 9.06
N GLY A 70 0.95 -0.61 8.52
CA GLY A 70 2.25 -0.85 7.92
C GLY A 70 3.21 -1.35 8.99
N GLU A 71 4.05 -2.33 8.67
CA GLU A 71 5.15 -2.70 9.54
C GLU A 71 5.93 -1.43 9.86
N THR A 72 5.80 -0.95 11.10
CA THR A 72 6.78 -0.05 11.69
C THR A 72 8.06 -0.85 11.73
N GLY A 73 8.78 -0.84 10.60
CA GLY A 73 10.15 -1.26 10.52
C GLY A 73 10.92 -0.33 11.44
N ASP A 74 10.96 -0.71 12.72
CA ASP A 74 12.01 -0.40 13.64
C ASP A 74 13.32 -0.80 12.94
N LEU A 75 13.82 0.11 12.12
CA LEU A 75 15.22 0.14 11.72
C LEU A 75 15.98 0.61 12.95
N SER A 76 16.08 -0.27 13.94
CA SER A 76 17.16 -0.23 14.91
C SER A 76 18.29 -1.06 14.30
N PRO A 77 19.32 -0.45 13.69
CA PRO A 77 20.57 -1.15 13.47
C PRO A 77 21.21 -1.33 14.85
N GLY A 78 20.80 -2.39 15.54
CA GLY A 78 21.52 -2.98 16.65
C GLY A 78 22.89 -3.42 16.16
N GLY A 79 23.83 -2.47 16.12
CA GLY A 79 25.24 -2.71 15.92
C GLY A 79 25.82 -3.44 17.11
N ILE A 80 25.59 -4.75 17.16
CA ILE A 80 26.49 -5.67 17.85
C ILE A 80 27.85 -5.59 17.14
N SER A 81 28.80 -4.83 17.68
CA SER A 81 30.20 -4.95 17.30
C SER A 81 31.01 -5.24 18.55
N GLY A 82 31.55 -6.46 18.57
CA GLY A 82 32.19 -7.06 19.73
C GLY A 82 33.45 -6.33 20.17
N GLY A 83 33.57 -6.16 21.48
CA GLY A 83 34.81 -5.78 22.17
C GLY A 83 35.19 -6.86 23.18
N ILE A 84 35.60 -8.04 22.71
CA ILE A 84 36.38 -8.96 23.54
C ILE A 84 37.76 -8.32 23.70
N THR A 85 38.06 -7.84 24.90
CA THR A 85 39.43 -7.53 25.32
C THR A 85 39.82 -8.53 26.42
N PRO A 86 40.89 -9.31 26.25
CA PRO A 86 41.36 -10.23 27.27
C PRO A 86 42.12 -9.47 28.39
N PRO A 87 42.11 -9.98 29.64
CA PRO A 87 42.85 -9.35 30.73
C PRO A 87 44.36 -9.66 30.66
N SER A 88 45.17 -8.67 31.05
CA SER A 88 46.60 -8.82 31.40
C SER A 88 46.79 -9.04 32.89
#